data_AF-A0A1J3HE93-F1
#
_entry.id   AF-A0A1J3HE93-F1
#
_cell.length_a   1.000
_cell.length_b   1.000
_cell.length_c   1.000
_cell.angle_alpha   90.00
_cell.angle_beta   90.00
_cell.angle_gamma   90.00
#
_symmetry.space_group_name_H-M   'P 1'
#
loop_
_entity.id
_entity.type
_entity.pdbx_description
1 polymer ?
#
loop_
_entity_poly.entity_id
_entity_poly.type
_entity_poly.pdbx_seq_one_letter_code
_entity_poly.pdbx_strand_id
1 'polypeptide(L)'
;MLEAFNKDRASLPQPVPAQPPASALPPPDPRTQEMINEKLKKAEEFGEQGMVDEAQKALEEAEALKKLTVRREPAVDSTKYTAIDVRVTDQKLRLCDICGAFLSVYDSGRRLADHFGGKLHLGYMLVRDKLAELQQEKNKFRKERSKERNSKEREPSKGPGERARN
;
A
#
# COMPACT_ATOMS: atom_id res chain seq x y z
N MET A 1 -19.85 -13.47 -8.17
CA MET A 1 -18.50 -13.84 -7.66
C MET A 1 -17.63 -12.61 -7.35
N LEU A 2 -17.85 -11.45 -8.00
CA LEU A 2 -17.22 -10.16 -7.64
C LEU A 2 -17.79 -9.48 -6.38
N GLU A 3 -18.96 -9.91 -5.90
CA GLU A 3 -19.60 -9.30 -4.71
C GLU A 3 -19.07 -9.86 -3.38
N ALA A 4 -18.41 -11.01 -3.39
CA ALA A 4 -17.87 -11.64 -2.19
C ALA A 4 -16.60 -10.95 -1.68
N PHE A 5 -15.79 -10.36 -2.57
CA PHE A 5 -14.53 -9.70 -2.20
C PHE A 5 -14.69 -8.25 -1.71
N ASN A 6 -15.90 -7.70 -1.77
CA ASN A 6 -16.20 -6.33 -1.33
C ASN A 6 -16.73 -6.26 0.11
N LYS A 7 -17.20 -7.38 0.70
CA LYS A 7 -17.77 -7.41 2.06
C LYS A 7 -16.70 -7.45 3.16
N ASP A 8 -15.58 -8.11 2.92
CA ASP A 8 -14.45 -8.14 3.88
C ASP A 8 -13.62 -6.84 3.91
N ARG A 9 -13.92 -5.88 3.03
CA ARG A 9 -13.29 -4.55 3.01
C ARG A 9 -13.93 -3.56 3.99
N ALA A 10 -15.17 -3.80 4.43
CA ALA A 10 -15.92 -2.87 5.27
C ALA A 10 -15.63 -3.00 6.78
N SER A 11 -14.94 -4.06 7.20
CA SER A 11 -14.65 -4.35 8.62
C SER A 11 -13.19 -4.17 9.02
N LEU A 12 -12.32 -3.75 8.09
CA LEU A 12 -10.95 -3.35 8.44
C LEU A 12 -11.00 -1.97 9.11
N PRO A 13 -10.36 -1.81 10.29
CA PRO A 13 -10.28 -0.50 10.93
C PRO A 13 -9.71 0.50 9.92
N GLN A 14 -10.42 1.61 9.71
CA GLN A 14 -9.89 2.67 8.87
C GLN A 14 -8.54 3.09 9.45
N PRO A 15 -7.46 3.14 8.64
CA PRO A 15 -6.24 3.77 9.10
C PRO A 15 -6.61 5.23 9.36
N VAL A 16 -6.47 5.64 10.61
CA VAL A 16 -6.47 7.05 11.01
C VAL A 16 -5.63 7.84 10.01
N PRO A 17 -6.05 9.05 9.60
CA PRO A 17 -5.25 9.88 8.71
C PRO A 17 -3.83 9.96 9.27
N ALA A 18 -2.85 9.44 8.52
CA ALA A 18 -1.46 9.53 8.88
C ALA A 18 -1.14 11.02 9.04
N GLN A 19 -0.79 11.40 10.27
CA GLN A 19 -0.13 12.68 10.50
C GLN A 19 1.13 12.71 9.61
N PRO A 20 1.47 13.89 9.05
CA PRO A 20 2.63 14.01 8.16
C PRO A 20 3.89 13.45 8.84
N PRO A 21 4.84 12.89 8.05
CA PRO A 21 6.04 12.29 8.60
C PRO A 21 6.76 13.33 9.46
N ALA A 22 6.83 13.07 10.76
CA ALA A 22 7.67 13.82 11.68
C ALA A 22 9.14 13.44 11.43
N SER A 23 9.67 13.74 10.25
CA SER A 23 11.10 13.96 10.02
C SER A 23 11.45 15.38 10.48
N ALA A 24 11.16 15.63 11.74
CA ALA A 24 11.75 16.63 12.60
C ALA A 24 11.33 16.19 13.99
N LEU A 25 12.30 15.79 14.81
CA LEU A 25 12.12 15.79 16.26
C LEU A 25 11.39 17.11 16.59
N PRO A 26 10.23 17.10 17.29
CA PRO A 26 9.67 18.36 17.74
C PRO A 26 10.79 19.06 18.52
N PRO A 27 11.16 20.29 18.14
CA PRO A 27 12.20 21.01 18.86
C PRO A 27 11.82 20.98 20.35
N PRO A 28 12.80 20.83 21.26
CA PRO A 28 12.54 20.98 22.69
C PRO A 28 11.67 22.21 22.86
N ASP A 29 10.59 22.09 23.64
CA ASP A 29 9.64 23.18 23.89
C ASP A 29 10.45 24.49 24.01
N PRO A 30 10.21 25.52 23.16
CA PRO A 30 11.14 26.65 22.98
C PRO A 30 11.53 27.28 24.32
N ARG A 31 10.61 27.24 25.30
CA ARG A 31 10.84 27.70 26.67
C ARG A 31 11.89 26.88 27.43
N THR A 32 11.93 25.56 27.23
CA THR A 32 12.91 24.66 27.85
C THR A 32 14.30 24.82 27.20
N GLN A 33 14.35 25.02 25.88
CA GLN A 33 15.59 25.31 25.16
C GLN A 33 16.21 26.64 25.64
N GLU A 34 15.39 27.68 25.80
CA GLU A 34 15.80 28.98 26.33
C GLU A 34 16.36 28.85 27.75
N MET A 35 15.71 28.08 28.63
CA MET A 35 16.20 27.80 29.99
C MET A 35 17.53 27.05 30.01
N ILE A 36 17.74 26.10 29.09
CA ILE A 36 19.02 25.38 28.97
C ILE A 36 20.12 26.34 28.53
N ASN A 37 19.85 27.18 27.52
CA ASN A 37 20.82 28.16 27.02
C ASN A 37 21.17 29.20 28.10
N GLU A 38 20.19 29.65 28.89
CA GLU A 38 20.43 30.56 30.01
C GLU A 38 21.33 29.93 31.09
N LYS A 39 21.10 28.65 31.42
CA LYS A 39 21.89 27.91 32.40
C LYS A 39 23.32 27.64 31.92
N LEU A 40 23.50 27.33 30.64
CA LEU A 40 24.82 27.18 30.02
C LEU A 40 25.60 28.51 30.03
N LYS A 41 24.95 29.62 29.68
CA LYS A 41 25.58 30.94 29.74
C LYS A 41 26.01 31.31 31.17
N LYS A 42 25.19 31.02 32.18
CA LYS A 42 25.54 31.22 33.58
C LYS A 42 26.73 30.34 34.02
N ALA A 43 26.82 29.12 33.52
CA ALA A 43 27.97 28.24 33.78
C ALA A 43 29.26 28.82 33.18
N GLU A 44 29.20 29.40 31.97
CA GLU A 44 30.34 30.08 31.35
C GLU A 44 30.79 31.30 32.16
N GLU A 45 29.86 32.16 32.58
CA GLU A 45 30.17 33.35 33.41
C GLU A 45 30.82 32.97 34.75
N PHE A 46 30.32 31.92 35.42
CA PHE A 46 30.95 31.41 36.65
C PHE A 46 32.32 30.77 36.39
N GLY A 47 32.51 30.13 35.24
CA GLY A 47 33.80 29.61 34.80
C GLY A 47 34.84 30.71 34.57
N GLU A 48 34.45 31.83 33.94
CA GLU A 48 35.33 32.99 33.73
C GLU A 48 35.73 33.67 35.05
N GLN A 49 34.86 33.63 36.06
CA GLN A 49 35.13 34.14 37.40
C GLN A 49 35.94 33.17 38.28
N GLY A 50 36.28 31.97 37.76
CA GLY A 50 37.02 30.94 38.48
C GLY A 50 36.22 30.21 39.57
N MET A 51 34.89 30.37 39.57
CA MET A 51 33.96 29.71 40.49
C MET A 51 33.54 28.35 39.92
N VAL A 52 34.46 27.39 40.01
CA VAL A 52 34.37 26.08 39.35
C VAL A 52 33.22 25.23 39.91
N ASP A 53 32.98 25.28 41.22
CA ASP A 53 31.93 24.49 41.87
C ASP A 53 30.53 24.96 41.43
N GLU A 54 30.34 26.28 41.33
CA GLU A 54 29.10 26.90 40.87
C GLU A 54 28.87 26.68 39.37
N ALA A 55 29.92 26.76 38.56
CA ALA A 55 29.86 26.50 37.12
C ALA A 55 29.46 25.04 36.83
N GLN A 56 30.08 24.09 37.55
CA GLN A 56 29.77 22.67 37.39
C GLN A 56 28.32 22.36 37.80
N LYS A 57 27.83 22.97 38.89
CA LYS A 57 26.44 22.82 39.32
C LYS A 57 25.45 23.37 38.28
N ALA A 58 25.72 24.54 37.69
CA ALA A 58 24.87 25.12 36.66
C ALA A 58 24.83 24.27 35.37
N LEU A 59 25.95 23.63 35.03
CA LEU A 59 26.05 22.71 33.90
C LEU A 59 25.28 21.41 34.16
N GLU A 60 25.38 20.83 35.36
CA GLU A 60 24.62 19.65 35.75
C GLU A 60 23.10 19.89 35.71
N GLU A 61 22.65 21.10 36.13
CA GLU A 61 21.25 21.50 36.02
C GLU A 61 20.78 21.59 34.55
N ALA A 62 21.63 22.11 33.64
CA ALA A 62 21.33 22.16 32.21
C ALA A 62 21.26 20.77 31.58
N GLU A 63 22.16 19.86 31.98
CA GLU A 63 22.15 18.47 31.54
C GLU A 63 20.95 17.68 32.08
N ALA A 64 20.53 17.93 33.31
CA ALA A 64 19.34 17.32 33.90
C ALA A 64 18.07 17.71 33.13
N LEU A 65 17.94 18.99 32.73
CA LEU A 65 16.85 19.46 31.89
C LEU A 65 16.86 18.79 30.51
N LYS A 66 18.05 18.63 29.90
CA LYS A 66 18.22 17.91 28.63
C LYS A 66 17.90 16.41 28.74
N LYS A 67 18.21 15.79 29.89
CA LYS A 67 17.93 14.37 30.14
C LYS A 67 16.43 14.12 30.35
N LEU A 68 15.73 15.06 30.98
CA LEU A 68 14.28 15.02 31.15
C LEU A 68 13.54 15.17 29.82
N THR A 69 14.07 15.95 28.87
CA THR A 69 13.51 16.02 27.51
C THR A 69 13.74 14.72 26.73
N VAL A 70 14.91 14.08 26.86
CA VAL A 70 15.22 12.80 26.21
C VAL A 70 14.39 11.64 26.77
N ARG A 71 14.12 11.61 28.08
CA ARG A 71 13.31 10.54 28.71
C ARG A 71 11.80 10.64 28.42
N ARG A 72 11.34 11.76 27.87
CA ARG A 72 9.94 11.96 27.47
C ARG A 72 9.67 11.52 26.03
N GLU A 73 10.71 11.15 25.28
CA GLU A 73 10.53 10.34 24.07
C GLU A 73 10.02 8.96 24.47
N PRO A 74 8.94 8.43 23.87
CA PRO A 74 8.57 7.06 24.11
C PRO A 74 9.71 6.18 23.62
N ALA A 75 10.15 5.25 24.46
CA ALA A 75 10.96 4.12 24.06
C ALA A 75 10.23 3.44 22.88
N VAL A 76 10.66 3.74 21.66
CA VAL A 76 10.22 3.03 20.47
C VAL A 76 10.74 1.62 20.63
N ASP A 77 9.80 0.72 20.92
CA ASP A 77 9.99 -0.69 21.16
C ASP A 77 11.02 -1.27 20.19
N SER A 78 12.23 -1.49 20.70
CA SER A 78 13.33 -2.14 20.00
C SER A 78 13.12 -3.65 19.98
N THR A 79 11.91 -4.09 19.62
CA THR A 79 11.56 -5.50 19.53
C THR A 79 10.54 -5.70 18.42
N LYS A 80 11.05 -6.17 17.27
CA LYS A 80 10.35 -6.65 16.05
C LYS A 80 10.23 -5.64 14.91
N TYR A 81 11.33 -5.22 14.32
CA TYR A 81 11.34 -4.88 12.89
C TYR A 81 12.65 -5.37 12.27
N THR A 82 12.58 -6.51 11.59
CA THR A 82 13.65 -6.97 10.70
C THR A 82 13.88 -5.88 9.65
N ALA A 83 15.14 -5.51 9.43
CA ALA A 83 15.56 -4.40 8.58
C ALA A 83 15.16 -4.51 7.07
N ILE A 84 14.45 -5.58 6.69
CA ILE A 84 13.87 -5.77 5.36
C ILE A 84 12.46 -5.13 5.27
N ASP A 85 11.70 -5.05 6.37
CA ASP A 85 10.33 -4.53 6.35
C ASP A 85 10.22 -3.02 6.62
N VAL A 86 11.23 -2.38 7.21
CA VAL A 86 11.16 -0.94 7.55
C VAL A 86 11.16 -0.06 6.29
N ARG A 87 11.66 -0.53 5.15
CA ARG A 87 11.54 0.22 3.87
C ARG A 87 10.17 0.08 3.20
N VAL A 88 9.32 -0.83 3.69
CA VAL A 88 7.98 -1.11 3.16
C VAL A 88 6.88 -0.32 3.92
N THR A 89 7.26 0.52 4.89
CA THR A 89 6.31 1.13 5.85
C THR A 89 5.61 2.43 5.41
N ASP A 90 5.62 2.85 4.13
CA ASP A 90 4.69 3.90 3.68
C ASP A 90 4.40 3.96 2.17
N GLN A 91 4.77 2.94 1.40
CA GLN A 91 4.27 2.85 0.03
C GLN A 91 2.94 2.09 0.09
N LYS A 92 1.84 2.83 0.22
CA LYS A 92 0.51 2.27 -0.01
C LYS A 92 0.44 1.81 -1.47
N LEU A 93 0.72 0.54 -1.70
CA LEU A 93 0.74 -0.06 -3.03
C LEU A 93 -0.63 -0.65 -3.39
N ARG A 94 -0.93 -0.66 -4.69
CA ARG A 94 -2.03 -1.40 -5.32
C ARG A 94 -1.48 -2.23 -6.48
N LEU A 95 -2.19 -3.29 -6.86
CA LEU A 95 -1.82 -4.07 -8.05
C LEU A 95 -2.53 -3.51 -9.29
N CYS A 96 -1.85 -3.57 -10.43
CA CYS A 96 -2.49 -3.34 -11.72
C CYS A 96 -3.27 -4.58 -12.16
N ASP A 97 -4.55 -4.41 -12.48
CA ASP A 97 -5.42 -5.53 -12.86
C ASP A 97 -4.98 -6.22 -14.15
N ILE A 98 -4.24 -5.53 -15.04
CA ILE A 98 -3.84 -6.05 -16.35
C ILE A 98 -2.52 -6.81 -16.27
N CYS A 99 -1.45 -6.16 -15.80
CA CYS A 99 -0.10 -6.73 -15.80
C CYS A 99 0.42 -7.14 -14.42
N GLY A 100 -0.35 -6.95 -13.35
CA GLY A 100 0.01 -7.41 -12.00
C GLY A 100 1.16 -6.66 -11.34
N ALA A 101 1.69 -5.59 -11.95
CA ALA A 101 2.73 -4.80 -11.32
C ALA A 101 2.18 -3.98 -10.15
N PHE A 102 3.01 -3.78 -9.13
CA PHE A 102 2.70 -2.86 -8.02
C PHE A 102 2.76 -1.41 -8.50
N LEU A 103 1.75 -0.64 -8.12
CA LEU A 103 1.61 0.79 -8.35
C LEU A 103 1.48 1.48 -7.01
N SER A 104 2.16 2.61 -6.82
CA SER A 104 1.93 3.44 -5.65
C SER A 104 0.61 4.18 -5.79
N VAL A 105 -0.17 4.26 -4.71
CA VAL A 105 -1.37 5.10 -4.68
C VAL A 105 -1.03 6.58 -4.92
N TYR A 106 0.21 6.99 -4.64
CA TYR A 106 0.70 8.35 -4.80
C TYR A 106 1.51 8.58 -6.09
N ASP A 107 1.48 7.64 -7.04
CA ASP A 107 2.17 7.85 -8.32
C ASP A 107 1.61 9.05 -9.09
N SER A 108 2.48 9.81 -9.73
CA SER A 108 2.10 10.96 -10.56
C SER A 108 1.51 10.50 -11.89
N GLY A 109 0.64 11.33 -12.49
CA GLY A 109 0.02 11.01 -13.78
C GLY A 109 1.03 10.65 -14.88
N ARG A 110 2.24 11.23 -14.85
CA ARG A 110 3.33 10.87 -15.76
C ARG A 110 3.80 9.42 -15.57
N ARG A 111 4.03 8.98 -14.32
CA ARG A 111 4.41 7.59 -14.03
C ARG A 111 3.30 6.60 -14.38
N LEU A 112 2.04 6.97 -14.14
CA LEU A 112 0.90 6.14 -14.57
C LEU A 112 0.86 6.02 -16.10
N ALA A 113 1.06 7.13 -16.83
CA ALA A 113 1.09 7.10 -18.28
C ALA A 113 2.21 6.19 -18.81
N ASP A 114 3.41 6.27 -18.24
CA ASP A 114 4.53 5.40 -18.63
C ASP A 114 4.25 3.92 -18.29
N HIS A 115 3.51 3.64 -17.21
CA HIS A 115 3.04 2.28 -16.88
C HIS A 115 2.03 1.76 -17.92
N PHE A 116 0.96 2.53 -18.21
CA PHE A 116 -0.10 2.11 -19.13
C PHE A 116 0.37 2.04 -20.59
N GLY A 117 1.27 2.93 -20.99
CA GLY A 117 1.96 2.91 -22.29
C GLY A 117 3.13 1.93 -22.34
N GLY A 118 3.44 1.24 -21.23
CA GLY A 118 4.56 0.31 -21.14
C GLY A 118 4.32 -0.99 -21.90
N LYS A 119 5.39 -1.59 -22.42
CA LYS A 119 5.34 -2.85 -23.17
C LYS A 119 4.73 -4.01 -22.38
N LEU A 120 5.01 -4.07 -21.08
CA LEU A 120 4.44 -5.10 -20.21
C LEU A 120 2.92 -4.97 -20.12
N HIS A 121 2.43 -3.75 -19.86
CA HIS A 121 1.00 -3.48 -19.74
C HIS A 121 0.27 -3.76 -21.06
N LEU A 122 0.75 -3.19 -22.15
CA LEU A 122 0.17 -3.40 -23.48
C LEU A 122 0.25 -4.87 -23.93
N GLY A 123 1.35 -5.57 -23.64
CA GLY A 123 1.50 -6.98 -23.97
C GLY A 123 0.48 -7.86 -23.24
N TYR A 124 0.29 -7.66 -21.93
CA TYR A 124 -0.73 -8.40 -21.18
C TYR A 124 -2.16 -8.07 -21.62
N MET A 125 -2.41 -6.82 -22.00
CA MET A 125 -3.71 -6.42 -22.56
C MET A 125 -4.02 -7.21 -23.83
N LEU A 126 -3.09 -7.24 -24.80
CA LEU A 126 -3.24 -8.00 -26.04
C LEU A 126 -3.44 -9.50 -25.81
N VAL A 127 -2.70 -10.09 -24.86
CA VAL A 127 -2.84 -11.51 -24.52
C VAL A 127 -4.24 -11.80 -23.94
N ARG A 128 -4.75 -10.91 -23.07
CA ARG A 128 -6.09 -11.06 -22.49
C ARG A 128 -7.20 -10.91 -23.52
N ASP A 129 -7.06 -9.94 -24.42
CA ASP A 129 -8.00 -9.73 -25.52
C ASP A 129 -8.02 -10.96 -26.42
N LYS A 130 -6.84 -11.49 -26.78
CA LYS A 130 -6.76 -12.68 -27.61
C LYS A 130 -7.34 -13.92 -26.93
N LEU A 131 -7.12 -14.06 -25.62
CA LEU A 131 -7.72 -15.12 -24.83
C LEU A 131 -9.26 -15.03 -24.84
N ALA A 132 -9.82 -13.83 -24.70
CA ALA A 132 -11.25 -13.59 -24.74
C ALA A 132 -11.84 -13.94 -26.12
N GLU A 133 -11.20 -13.55 -27.21
CA GLU A 133 -11.60 -13.92 -28.57
C GLU A 133 -11.67 -15.44 -28.76
N LEU A 134 -10.61 -16.16 -28.39
CA LEU A 134 -10.54 -17.61 -28.54
C LEU A 134 -11.59 -18.34 -27.66
N GLN A 135 -11.85 -17.81 -26.46
CA GLN A 135 -12.92 -18.34 -25.60
C GLN A 135 -14.31 -18.15 -26.22
N GLN A 136 -14.57 -16.98 -26.82
CA GLN A 136 -15.82 -16.71 -27.51
C GLN A 136 -16.00 -17.63 -28.73
N GLU A 137 -14.95 -17.80 -29.54
CA GLU A 137 -14.97 -18.69 -30.70
C GLU A 137 -15.23 -20.14 -30.29
N LYS A 138 -14.54 -20.64 -29.26
CA LYS A 138 -14.78 -21.98 -28.71
C LYS A 138 -16.23 -22.14 -28.23
N ASN A 139 -16.79 -21.12 -27.58
CA ASN A 139 -18.17 -21.15 -27.09
C ASN A 139 -19.19 -21.14 -28.24
N LYS A 140 -18.93 -20.39 -29.31
CA LYS A 140 -19.74 -20.40 -30.54
C LYS A 140 -19.75 -21.80 -31.16
N PHE A 141 -18.57 -22.39 -31.37
CA PHE A 141 -18.44 -23.74 -31.91
C PHE A 141 -19.19 -24.79 -31.07
N ARG A 142 -19.06 -24.73 -29.74
CA ARG A 142 -19.80 -25.63 -28.83
C ARG A 142 -21.31 -25.45 -28.95
N LYS A 143 -21.79 -24.21 -29.08
CA LYS A 143 -23.22 -23.90 -29.22
C LYS A 143 -23.78 -24.38 -30.55
N GLU A 144 -23.05 -24.19 -31.65
CA GLU A 144 -23.45 -24.68 -32.98
C GLU A 144 -23.53 -26.21 -33.02
N ARG A 145 -22.50 -26.90 -32.52
CA ARG A 145 -22.51 -28.37 -32.41
C ARG A 145 -23.67 -28.89 -31.57
N SER A 146 -24.01 -28.19 -30.49
CA SER A 146 -25.17 -28.55 -29.66
C SER A 146 -26.50 -28.34 -30.38
N LYS A 147 -26.62 -27.28 -31.19
CA LYS A 147 -27.83 -27.02 -31.98
C LYS A 147 -28.01 -28.06 -33.08
N GLU A 148 -26.93 -28.44 -33.77
CA GLU A 148 -26.99 -29.45 -34.83
C GLU A 148 -27.45 -30.83 -34.30
N ARG A 149 -26.94 -31.22 -33.12
CA ARG A 149 -27.40 -32.45 -32.44
C ARG A 149 -28.89 -32.40 -32.11
N ASN A 150 -29.37 -31.29 -31.54
CA ASN A 150 -30.77 -31.12 -31.20
C ASN A 150 -31.69 -31.11 -32.43
N SER A 151 -31.25 -30.48 -33.55
CA SER A 151 -32.02 -30.52 -34.80
C SER A 151 -32.13 -31.93 -35.39
N LYS A 152 -31.09 -32.76 -35.28
CA LYS A 152 -31.13 -34.17 -35.75
C LYS A 152 -32.04 -35.05 -34.89
N GLU A 153 -32.14 -34.78 -33.58
CA GLU A 153 -33.05 -35.50 -32.69
C GLU A 153 -34.53 -35.10 -32.85
N ARG A 154 -34.80 -33.90 -33.39
CA ARG A 154 -36.16 -33.39 -33.63
C ARG A 154 -36.72 -33.69 -35.02
N GLU A 155 -35.93 -34.24 -35.95
CA GLU A 155 -36.44 -34.74 -37.24
C GLU A 155 -37.31 -35.97 -36.98
N PRO A 156 -38.65 -35.91 -37.19
CA PRO A 156 -39.49 -37.07 -37.04
C PRO A 156 -39.18 -38.03 -38.18
N SER A 157 -38.92 -39.29 -37.83
CA SER A 157 -38.90 -40.40 -38.79
C SER A 157 -40.19 -40.36 -39.60
N LYS A 158 -40.11 -39.87 -40.85
CA LYS A 158 -41.10 -40.18 -41.88
C LYS A 158 -41.02 -41.70 -42.08
N GLY A 159 -41.77 -42.42 -41.27
CA GLY A 159 -41.97 -43.85 -41.44
C GLY A 159 -42.47 -44.11 -42.86
N PRO A 160 -42.00 -45.16 -43.55
CA PRO A 160 -42.59 -45.55 -44.82
C PRO A 160 -44.04 -45.95 -44.56
N GLY A 161 -44.96 -45.03 -44.86
CA GLY A 161 -46.39 -45.26 -44.74
C GLY A 161 -46.79 -46.44 -45.61
N GLU A 162 -47.39 -47.43 -44.97
CA GLU A 162 -47.97 -48.63 -45.54
C GLU A 162 -48.75 -48.34 -46.83
N ARG A 163 -48.23 -48.83 -47.96
CA ARG A 163 -49.06 -49.15 -49.15
C ARG A 163 -49.00 -50.65 -49.37
N ALA A 164 -49.68 -51.37 -48.49
CA ALA A 164 -50.08 -52.74 -48.74
C ALA A 164 -51.38 -52.99 -47.98
N ARG A 165 -52.52 -52.98 -48.68
CA ARG A 165 -53.52 -54.07 -48.67
C ARG A 165 -54.79 -53.69 -49.45
N ASN A 166 -55.18 -54.67 -50.26
CA ASN A 166 -56.45 -54.94 -50.95
C ASN A 166 -56.81 -54.10 -52.17
#